data_AF-A0A952B5R7-F1
#
_entry.id   AF-A0A952B5R7-F1
#
_cell.length_a   1.000
_cell.length_b   1.000
_cell.length_c   1.000
_cell.angle_alpha   90.00
_cell.angle_beta   90.00
_cell.angle_gamma   90.00
#
_symmetry.space_group_name_H-M   'P 1'
#
loop_
_entity.id
_entity.type
_entity.pdbx_description
1 polymer ?
#
loop_
_entity_poly.entity_id
_entity_poly.type
_entity_poly.pdbx_seq_one_letter_code
_entity_poly.pdbx_strand_id
1 'polypeptide(L)'
;MNTVTQSKSKSKSIVEVLEYCKAENLPARVVGKWVWIKFENKPSAEIRAGLKSMGFRWSRRREQWAHNCGHSTKPALSYKPWDKYQTISIDEGLAVAV
;
A
#
# COMPACT_ATOMS: atom_id res chain seq x y z
N MET A 1 -33.69 -4.80 -19.00
CA MET A 1 -32.99 -3.58 -18.55
C MET A 1 -31.92 -4.00 -17.56
N ASN A 2 -30.79 -4.58 -17.99
CA ASN A 2 -29.84 -5.17 -17.04
C ASN A 2 -28.41 -5.13 -17.59
N THR A 3 -27.69 -4.02 -17.36
CA THR A 3 -26.22 -3.98 -17.45
C THR A 3 -25.69 -3.14 -16.29
N VAL A 4 -25.52 -3.75 -15.11
CA VAL A 4 -24.70 -3.14 -14.06
C VAL A 4 -23.27 -3.61 -14.29
N THR A 5 -22.51 -2.72 -14.89
CA THR A 5 -21.09 -2.83 -15.27
C THR A 5 -20.24 -3.26 -14.07
N GLN A 6 -19.77 -4.51 -14.08
CA GLN A 6 -18.81 -5.00 -13.11
C GLN A 6 -17.39 -4.61 -13.55
N SER A 7 -17.02 -3.33 -13.45
CA SER A 7 -15.62 -2.88 -13.61
C SER A 7 -14.88 -2.98 -12.28
N LYS A 8 -14.73 -4.20 -11.77
CA LYS A 8 -13.98 -4.48 -10.54
C LYS A 8 -12.49 -4.53 -10.88
N SER A 9 -11.83 -3.37 -10.82
CA SER A 9 -10.35 -3.31 -10.87
C SER A 9 -9.79 -4.30 -9.84
N LYS A 10 -9.12 -5.36 -10.31
CA LYS A 10 -8.42 -6.35 -9.47
C LYS A 10 -7.44 -5.56 -8.60
N SER A 11 -7.79 -5.35 -7.34
CA SER A 11 -6.84 -4.80 -6.38
C SER A 11 -5.70 -5.80 -6.26
N LYS A 12 -4.46 -5.37 -6.52
CA LYS A 12 -3.29 -6.24 -6.44
C LYS A 12 -3.16 -6.81 -5.03
N SER A 13 -2.76 -8.08 -4.95
CA SER A 13 -2.55 -8.79 -3.70
C SER A 13 -1.38 -8.19 -2.92
N ILE A 14 -1.33 -8.42 -1.60
CA ILE A 14 -0.23 -7.92 -0.76
C ILE A 14 1.13 -8.42 -1.24
N VAL A 15 1.22 -9.67 -1.70
CA VAL A 15 2.46 -10.27 -2.25
C VAL A 15 2.96 -9.49 -3.45
N GLU A 16 2.13 -9.27 -4.47
CA GLU A 16 2.49 -8.50 -5.68
C GLU A 16 2.98 -7.08 -5.34
N VAL A 17 2.35 -6.45 -4.35
CA VAL A 17 2.71 -5.10 -3.89
C VAL A 17 4.06 -5.12 -3.19
N LEU A 18 4.34 -6.13 -2.36
CA LEU A 18 5.61 -6.28 -1.66
C LEU A 18 6.75 -6.64 -2.61
N GLU A 19 6.51 -7.51 -3.58
CA GLU A 19 7.49 -7.83 -4.64
C GLU A 19 7.85 -6.58 -5.45
N TYR A 20 6.85 -5.78 -5.84
CA TYR A 20 7.10 -4.50 -6.52
C TYR A 20 7.94 -3.55 -5.64
N CYS A 21 7.60 -3.43 -4.35
CA CYS A 21 8.37 -2.59 -3.43
C CYS A 21 9.81 -3.10 -3.25
N LYS A 22 10.03 -4.43 -3.23
CA LYS A 22 11.35 -5.04 -3.12
C LYS A 22 12.18 -4.80 -4.39
N ALA A 23 11.57 -4.98 -5.57
CA ALA A 23 12.22 -4.77 -6.87
C ALA A 23 12.64 -3.30 -7.08
N GLU A 24 11.77 -2.36 -6.71
CA GLU A 24 12.01 -0.91 -6.82
C GLU A 24 12.81 -0.34 -5.63
N ASN A 25 13.28 -1.21 -4.73
CA ASN A 25 14.00 -0.86 -3.50
C ASN A 25 13.32 0.24 -2.66
N LEU A 26 11.99 0.17 -2.55
CA LEU A 26 11.20 1.17 -1.85
C LEU A 26 11.24 0.94 -0.34
N PRO A 27 11.27 2.01 0.48
CA PRO A 27 11.16 1.92 1.94
C PRO A 27 9.70 1.64 2.36
N ALA A 28 9.17 0.49 1.92
CA ALA A 28 7.84 0.02 2.26
C ALA A 28 7.85 -0.78 3.57
N ARG A 29 6.70 -0.81 4.24
CA ARG A 29 6.46 -1.57 5.46
C ARG A 29 5.03 -2.07 5.48
N VAL A 30 4.82 -3.25 6.04
CA VAL A 30 3.48 -3.79 6.25
C VAL A 30 3.04 -3.39 7.65
N VAL A 31 1.88 -2.74 7.74
CA VAL A 31 1.24 -2.36 9.00
C VAL A 31 -0.09 -3.10 9.07
N GLY A 32 -0.16 -4.17 9.86
CA GLY A 32 -1.32 -5.07 9.90
C GLY A 32 -1.62 -5.69 8.53
N LYS A 33 -2.63 -5.17 7.83
CA LYS A 33 -3.06 -5.65 6.49
C LYS A 33 -2.79 -4.66 5.35
N TRP A 34 -2.08 -3.57 5.64
CA TRP A 34 -1.82 -2.48 4.69
C TRP A 34 -0.33 -2.30 4.44
N VAL A 35 0.03 -1.91 3.23
CA VAL A 35 1.42 -1.54 2.89
C VAL A 35 1.54 -0.02 2.93
N TRP A 36 2.50 0.47 3.69
CA TRP A 36 2.83 1.89 3.84
C TRP A 36 4.23 2.17 3.33
N ILE A 37 4.43 3.28 2.63
CA ILE A 37 5.74 3.71 2.14
C ILE A 37 6.02 5.11 2.64
N LYS A 38 7.16 5.28 3.31
CA LYS A 38 7.65 6.56 3.77
C LYS A 38 8.94 6.88 3.02
N PHE A 39 8.90 7.91 2.20
CA PHE A 39 10.10 8.45 1.57
C PHE A 39 10.70 9.53 2.47
N GLU A 40 12.03 9.55 2.57
CA GLU A 40 12.76 10.63 3.25
C GLU A 40 12.75 11.91 2.43
N ASN A 41 12.86 11.77 1.11
CA ASN A 41 12.84 12.86 0.15
C ASN A 41 11.69 12.70 -0.85
N LYS A 42 11.33 13.79 -1.54
CA LYS A 42 10.32 13.77 -2.60
C LYS A 42 10.70 12.73 -3.67
N PRO A 43 9.93 11.63 -3.83
CA PRO A 43 10.26 10.63 -4.84
C PRO A 43 10.08 11.22 -6.25
N SER A 44 10.83 10.69 -7.22
CA SER A 44 10.74 11.07 -8.62
C SER A 44 9.32 10.92 -9.18
N ALA A 45 9.00 11.68 -10.23
CA ALA A 45 7.69 11.61 -10.86
C ALA A 45 7.35 10.19 -11.35
N GLU A 46 8.35 9.46 -11.82
CA GLU A 46 8.25 8.07 -12.28
C GLU A 46 7.82 7.13 -11.15
N ILE A 47 8.49 7.17 -10.00
CA ILE A 47 8.12 6.37 -8.82
C ILE A 47 6.68 6.69 -8.38
N ARG A 48 6.30 7.97 -8.37
CA ARG A 48 4.94 8.39 -8.00
C ARG A 48 3.89 7.86 -8.98
N ALA A 49 4.22 7.83 -10.27
CA ALA A 49 3.36 7.29 -11.31
C ALA A 49 3.25 5.75 -11.18
N GLY A 50 4.37 5.06 -10.94
CA GLY A 50 4.41 3.62 -10.66
C GLY A 50 3.56 3.24 -9.45
N LEU A 51 3.71 3.97 -8.34
CA LEU A 51 2.88 3.81 -7.14
C LEU A 51 1.39 3.97 -7.42
N LYS A 52 1.00 5.02 -8.15
CA LYS A 52 -0.40 5.23 -8.55
C LYS A 52 -0.92 4.10 -9.44
N SER A 53 -0.12 3.66 -10.41
CA SER A 53 -0.44 2.54 -11.30
C SER A 53 -0.62 1.22 -10.53
N MET A 54 0.20 1.02 -9.51
CA MET A 54 0.08 -0.09 -8.56
C MET A 54 -1.16 -0.01 -7.68
N GLY A 55 -1.79 1.16 -7.54
CA GLY A 55 -2.98 1.39 -6.71
C GLY A 55 -2.69 2.08 -5.38
N PHE A 56 -1.46 2.54 -5.13
CA PHE A 56 -1.15 3.29 -3.91
C PHE A 56 -1.83 4.65 -3.91
N ARG A 57 -2.25 5.05 -2.72
CA ARG A 57 -2.85 6.36 -2.47
C ARG A 57 -1.95 7.18 -1.55
N TRP A 58 -1.71 8.43 -1.95
CA TRP A 58 -1.03 9.41 -1.12
C TRP A 58 -1.93 9.86 0.04
N SER A 59 -1.43 9.72 1.27
CA SER A 59 -2.10 10.21 2.48
C SER A 59 -1.55 11.58 2.85
N ARG A 60 -2.25 12.66 2.46
CA ARG A 60 -1.85 14.05 2.79
C ARG A 60 -1.62 14.29 4.29
N ARG A 61 -2.40 13.63 5.15
CA ARG A 61 -2.31 13.77 6.62
C ARG A 61 -1.11 13.07 7.24
N ARG A 62 -0.60 12.03 6.59
CA ARG A 62 0.49 11.19 7.11
C ARG A 62 1.75 11.32 6.27
N GLU A 63 1.69 12.09 5.19
CA GLU A 63 2.73 12.33 4.21
C GLU A 63 3.41 11.04 3.74
N GLN A 64 2.58 10.01 3.53
CA GLN A 64 3.01 8.66 3.20
C GLN A 64 2.08 8.04 2.17
N TRP A 65 2.60 7.10 1.39
CA TRP A 65 1.80 6.30 0.48
C TRP A 65 1.23 5.09 1.20
N ALA A 66 0.00 4.71 0.89
CA ALA A 66 -0.66 3.54 1.45
C ALA A 66 -1.35 2.73 0.36
N HIS A 67 -1.25 1.40 0.44
CA HIS A 67 -1.97 0.46 -0.40
C HIS A 67 -2.90 -0.40 0.46
N ASN A 68 -4.12 -0.63 -0.02
CA ASN A 68 -5.14 -1.40 0.70
C ASN A 68 -5.07 -2.90 0.46
N CYS A 69 -4.35 -3.36 -0.56
CA CYS A 69 -4.11 -4.79 -0.86
C CYS A 69 -5.42 -5.60 -0.94
N GLY A 70 -6.51 -4.97 -1.41
CA GLY A 70 -7.85 -5.56 -1.44
C GLY A 70 -8.68 -5.41 -0.15
N HIS A 71 -8.09 -4.93 0.94
CA HIS A 71 -8.76 -4.66 2.21
C HIS A 71 -9.20 -3.19 2.32
N SER A 72 -10.33 -2.89 1.70
CA SER A 72 -10.99 -1.58 1.86
C SER A 72 -11.48 -1.39 3.29
N THR A 73 -10.87 -0.45 4.02
CA THR A 73 -11.27 -0.10 5.38
C THR A 73 -11.42 1.40 5.55
N LYS A 74 -12.23 1.81 6.54
CA LYS A 74 -12.37 3.22 6.89
C LYS A 74 -11.02 3.76 7.38
N PRO A 75 -10.60 4.96 6.93
CA PRO A 75 -9.35 5.55 7.38
C PRO A 75 -9.44 5.85 8.87
N ALA A 76 -8.50 5.35 9.67
CA ALA A 76 -8.37 5.76 11.07
C ALA A 76 -8.13 7.28 11.11
N LEU A 77 -8.96 8.01 11.86
CA LEU A 77 -8.86 9.47 11.99
C LEU A 77 -8.16 9.89 13.29
N SER A 78 -8.40 9.14 14.37
CA SER A 78 -7.94 9.45 15.73
C SER A 78 -6.58 8.86 16.09
N TYR A 79 -6.08 7.87 15.34
CA TYR A 79 -4.81 7.21 15.63
C TYR A 79 -4.00 6.90 14.36
N LYS A 80 -2.72 6.63 14.58
CA LYS A 80 -1.79 6.18 13.55
C LYS A 80 -1.85 4.65 13.46
N PRO A 81 -2.02 4.03 12.28
CA PRO A 81 -2.16 2.58 12.18
C PRO A 81 -0.99 1.80 12.79
N TRP A 82 0.24 2.32 12.67
CA TRP A 82 1.45 1.71 13.23
C TRP A 82 1.58 1.84 14.76
N ASP A 83 0.71 2.61 15.41
CA ASP A 83 0.60 2.67 16.87
C ASP A 83 -0.22 1.50 17.42
N LYS A 84 -1.18 1.01 16.62
CA LYS A 84 -2.13 -0.04 17.02
C LYS A 84 -1.77 -1.41 16.45
N TYR A 85 -1.25 -1.46 15.24
CA TYR A 85 -0.98 -2.70 14.52
C TYR A 85 0.52 -2.94 14.43
N GLN A 86 0.89 -4.22 14.44
CA GLN A 86 2.27 -4.65 14.21
C GLN A 86 2.77 -4.11 12.86
N THR A 87 3.99 -3.57 12.90
CA THR A 87 4.70 -3.09 11.72
C THR A 87 5.84 -4.05 11.44
N ILE A 88 5.84 -4.66 10.26
CA ILE A 88 6.90 -5.58 9.81
C ILE A 88 7.53 -5.05 8.52
N SER A 89 8.77 -5.47 8.27
CA SER A 89 9.50 -5.13 7.05
C SER A 89 8.93 -5.84 5.81
N ILE A 90 9.34 -5.43 4.61
CA ILE A 90 8.92 -6.09 3.35
C ILE A 90 9.32 -7.57 3.37
N ASP A 91 10.52 -7.85 3.86
CA ASP A 91 11.09 -9.20 3.86
C ASP A 91 10.29 -10.13 4.79
N GLU A 92 10.02 -9.68 6.02
CA GLU A 92 9.12 -10.39 6.94
C GLU A 92 7.69 -10.50 6.40
N GLY A 93 7.20 -9.44 5.75
CA GLY A 93 5.87 -9.43 5.14
C GLY A 93 5.73 -10.43 4.01
N LEU A 94 6.78 -10.62 3.21
CA LEU A 94 6.84 -11.68 2.20
C LEU A 94 6.88 -13.04 2.87
N ALA A 95 7.75 -13.25 3.87
CA ALA A 95 7.88 -14.53 4.58
C ALA A 95 6.59 -15.01 5.26
N VAL A 96 5.75 -14.09 5.74
CA VAL A 96 4.44 -14.40 6.36
C VAL A 96 3.34 -14.63 5.31
N ALA A 97 3.52 -14.15 4.08
CA ALA A 97 2.53 -14.21 3.02
C ALA A 97 2.68 -15.45 2.09
N VAL A 98 3.78 -16.20 2.19
CA VAL A 98 4.01 -17.48 1.50
C VAL A 98 3.49 -18.64 2.35
#